data_AF-A0A173QUI9-F1
#
_entry.id   AF-A0A173QUI9-F1
#
_cell.length_a   1.000
_cell.length_b   1.000
_cell.length_c   1.000
_cell.angle_alpha   90.00
_cell.angle_beta   90.00
_cell.angle_gamma   90.00
#
_symmetry.space_group_name_H-M   'P 1'
#
loop_
_entity.id
_entity.type
_entity.pdbx_description
1 polymer ?
#
loop_
_entity_poly.entity_id
_entity_poly.type
_entity_poly.pdbx_seq_one_letter_code
_entity_poly.pdbx_strand_id
1 'polypeptide(L)'
;MPIFLYIVIAYLSIFIHECGHYCAAYLFGVKATDVVTGMGIKILSIKTAHTRFIFKLFPSGGVTIYDLTDENKLNSFQQIIILLAGSTFNYITAVIASTLYYQTNLIEGFKILNQLISRFIISLTSMLSVHDFLIPDTSFTESIEIIANENTLQQYALFIILFMNVLLFLFNLIPIPFFDGGQIVSILLDPFLIKFGLHVELLEQIKTIINQAIGYFLVFLIVTPFLTRWYQNMMLSSNPKSELLKWILILLGAILLKRIFNTLSHLIRSNKI
;
A
#
# COMPACT_ATOMS: atom_id res chain seq x y z
N MET A 1 -4.11 -6.10 23.33
CA MET A 1 -4.60 -4.73 23.06
C MET A 1 -3.94 -4.01 21.86
N PRO A 2 -2.62 -4.07 21.60
CA PRO A 2 -2.00 -3.23 20.56
C PRO A 2 -2.49 -3.55 19.13
N ILE A 3 -2.72 -4.83 18.81
CA ILE A 3 -3.15 -5.26 17.46
C ILE A 3 -4.54 -4.72 17.11
N PHE A 4 -5.48 -4.74 18.05
CA PHE A 4 -6.83 -4.22 17.79
C PHE A 4 -6.79 -2.71 17.50
N LEU A 5 -6.02 -1.96 18.30
CA LEU A 5 -5.82 -0.53 18.10
C LEU A 5 -5.18 -0.24 16.73
N TYR A 6 -4.17 -1.03 16.34
CA TYR A 6 -3.56 -0.95 15.02
C TYR A 6 -4.58 -1.14 13.89
N ILE A 7 -5.42 -2.18 13.96
CA ILE A 7 -6.45 -2.45 12.94
C ILE A 7 -7.43 -1.28 12.82
N VAL A 8 -7.88 -0.73 13.95
CA VAL A 8 -8.81 0.41 13.98
C VAL A 8 -8.17 1.66 13.37
N ILE A 9 -6.92 1.96 13.73
CA ILE A 9 -6.20 3.12 13.20
C ILE A 9 -5.90 2.97 11.71
N ALA A 10 -5.56 1.75 11.26
CA ALA A 10 -5.37 1.46 9.85
C ALA A 10 -6.67 1.73 9.07
N TYR A 11 -7.81 1.24 9.56
CA TYR A 11 -9.13 1.55 8.98
C TYR A 11 -9.40 3.05 8.90
N LEU A 12 -9.17 3.76 10.00
CA LEU A 12 -9.39 5.20 10.06
C LEU A 12 -8.49 5.97 9.08
N SER A 13 -7.23 5.56 8.95
CA SER A 13 -6.26 6.23 8.08
C SER A 13 -6.59 6.03 6.59
N ILE A 14 -7.05 4.84 6.22
CA ILE A 14 -7.58 4.56 4.88
C ILE A 14 -8.87 5.35 4.64
N PHE A 15 -9.77 5.41 5.63
CA PHE A 15 -10.99 6.19 5.48
C PHE A 15 -10.70 7.69 5.28
N ILE A 16 -9.76 8.25 6.03
CA ILE A 16 -9.28 9.63 5.87
C ILE A 16 -8.72 9.87 4.47
N HIS A 17 -7.96 8.90 3.93
CA HIS A 17 -7.46 8.95 2.56
C HIS A 17 -8.60 9.07 1.54
N GLU A 18 -9.57 8.17 1.60
CA GLU A 18 -10.73 8.19 0.70
C GLU A 18 -11.58 9.46 0.86
N CYS A 19 -11.66 9.99 2.08
CA CYS A 19 -12.30 11.28 2.33
C CYS A 19 -11.60 12.44 1.63
N GLY A 20 -10.29 12.36 1.40
CA GLY A 20 -9.56 13.35 0.62
C GLY A 20 -10.04 13.38 -0.83
N HIS A 21 -10.10 12.23 -1.50
CA HIS A 21 -10.65 12.12 -2.86
C HIS A 21 -12.09 12.60 -2.93
N TYR A 22 -12.94 12.11 -2.01
CA TYR A 22 -14.34 12.49 -1.91
C TYR A 22 -14.52 14.01 -1.77
N CYS A 23 -13.79 14.64 -0.85
CA CYS A 23 -13.86 16.08 -0.61
C CYS A 23 -13.45 16.88 -1.85
N ALA A 24 -12.34 16.50 -2.50
CA ALA A 24 -11.86 17.19 -3.70
C ALA A 24 -12.83 17.04 -4.88
N ALA A 25 -13.39 15.85 -5.09
CA ALA A 25 -14.38 15.62 -6.14
C ALA A 25 -15.64 16.46 -5.90
N TYR A 26 -16.10 16.52 -4.65
CA TYR A 26 -17.26 17.32 -4.26
C TYR A 26 -17.05 18.81 -4.53
N LEU A 27 -15.83 19.34 -4.32
CA LEU A 27 -15.48 20.73 -4.65
C LEU A 27 -15.55 21.02 -6.15
N PHE A 28 -15.33 20.01 -7.00
CA PHE A 28 -15.50 20.13 -8.45
C PHE A 28 -16.92 19.79 -8.93
N GLY A 29 -17.87 19.61 -8.01
CA GLY A 29 -19.27 19.31 -8.33
C GLY A 29 -19.53 17.86 -8.71
N VAL A 30 -18.56 16.97 -8.54
CA VAL A 30 -18.69 15.53 -8.79
C VAL A 30 -19.04 14.82 -7.49
N LYS A 31 -20.17 14.12 -7.46
CA LYS A 31 -20.62 13.40 -6.27
C LYS A 31 -20.23 11.93 -6.39
N ALA A 32 -19.38 11.46 -5.48
CA ALA A 32 -19.08 10.03 -5.40
C ALA A 32 -20.35 9.24 -5.05
N THR A 33 -20.59 8.16 -5.76
CA THR A 33 -21.69 7.24 -5.51
C THR A 33 -21.38 6.35 -4.31
N ASP A 34 -20.15 5.81 -4.26
CA ASP A 34 -19.67 4.92 -3.21
C ASP A 34 -18.28 5.34 -2.74
N VAL A 35 -18.08 5.36 -1.43
CA VAL A 35 -16.76 5.48 -0.79
C VAL A 35 -16.51 4.17 -0.06
N VAL A 36 -15.59 3.37 -0.56
CA VAL A 36 -15.29 2.03 -0.05
C VAL A 36 -13.97 2.07 0.70
N THR A 37 -14.00 1.65 1.97
CA THR A 37 -12.82 1.53 2.82
C THR A 37 -12.55 0.06 3.12
N GLY A 38 -11.34 -0.40 2.78
CA GLY A 38 -10.90 -1.77 2.97
C GLY A 38 -11.26 -2.72 1.82
N MET A 39 -10.98 -4.01 2.03
CA MET A 39 -11.18 -5.09 1.06
C MET A 39 -11.92 -6.29 1.66
N GLY A 40 -12.44 -7.16 0.79
CA GLY A 40 -13.16 -8.38 1.16
C GLY A 40 -14.66 -8.17 1.41
N ILE A 41 -15.21 -8.94 2.36
CA ILE A 41 -16.65 -8.98 2.66
C ILE A 41 -17.08 -7.64 3.27
N LYS A 42 -18.21 -7.10 2.81
CA LYS A 42 -18.83 -5.91 3.38
C LYS A 42 -19.32 -6.21 4.80
N ILE A 43 -18.82 -5.46 5.78
CA ILE A 43 -19.28 -5.53 7.17
C ILE A 43 -20.38 -4.52 7.42
N LEU A 44 -20.13 -3.27 7.04
CA LEU A 44 -21.00 -2.14 7.35
C LEU A 44 -21.20 -1.28 6.11
N SER A 45 -22.38 -0.70 5.98
CA SER A 45 -22.59 0.35 5.00
C SER A 45 -23.59 1.36 5.50
N ILE A 46 -23.21 2.62 5.35
CA ILE A 46 -23.97 3.78 5.78
C ILE A 46 -24.31 4.55 4.52
N LYS A 47 -25.61 4.71 4.24
CA LYS A 47 -26.08 5.48 3.09
C LYS A 47 -26.44 6.89 3.56
N THR A 48 -25.85 7.89 2.90
CA THR A 48 -26.25 9.30 3.02
C THR A 48 -27.17 9.69 1.84
N ALA A 49 -27.48 10.98 1.69
CA ALA A 49 -28.34 11.46 0.62
C ALA A 49 -27.82 11.14 -0.79
N HIS A 50 -26.50 11.18 -0.99
CA HIS A 50 -25.88 11.02 -2.31
C HIS A 50 -24.80 9.94 -2.37
N THR A 51 -24.27 9.49 -1.23
CA THR A 51 -23.09 8.62 -1.18
C THR A 51 -23.30 7.46 -0.23
N ARG A 52 -22.83 6.27 -0.60
CA ARG A 52 -22.78 5.11 0.29
C ARG A 52 -21.35 4.93 0.80
N PHE A 53 -21.17 5.04 2.10
CA PHE A 53 -19.93 4.65 2.76
C PHE A 53 -19.99 3.16 3.04
N ILE A 54 -19.00 2.41 2.57
CA ILE A 54 -18.94 0.95 2.65
C ILE A 54 -17.65 0.56 3.35
N PHE A 55 -17.76 -0.12 4.49
CA PHE A 55 -16.63 -0.64 5.24
C PHE A 55 -16.56 -2.16 5.07
N LYS A 56 -15.43 -2.65 4.58
CA LYS A 56 -15.18 -4.08 4.36
C LYS A 56 -14.45 -4.70 5.55
N LEU A 57 -14.03 -5.97 5.44
CA LEU A 57 -13.43 -6.75 6.54
C LEU A 57 -11.94 -6.51 6.73
N PHE A 58 -11.18 -6.41 5.65
CA PHE A 58 -9.73 -6.20 5.73
C PHE A 58 -9.35 -4.72 5.59
N PRO A 59 -8.57 -4.16 6.53
CA PRO A 59 -8.10 -2.78 6.48
C PRO A 59 -6.97 -2.61 5.46
N SER A 60 -7.28 -2.82 4.17
CA SER A 60 -6.33 -2.65 3.08
C SER A 60 -7.02 -2.01 1.88
N GLY A 61 -6.41 -0.96 1.33
CA GLY A 61 -6.92 -0.25 0.17
C GLY A 61 -8.27 0.44 0.40
N GLY A 62 -8.70 1.16 -0.62
CA GLY A 62 -9.99 1.82 -0.67
C GLY A 62 -10.27 2.25 -2.10
N VAL A 63 -11.51 2.64 -2.37
CA VAL A 63 -11.86 3.23 -3.66
C VAL A 63 -13.03 4.18 -3.49
N THR A 64 -12.90 5.35 -4.10
CA THR A 64 -13.99 6.30 -4.27
C THR A 64 -14.52 6.20 -5.71
N ILE A 65 -15.79 5.81 -5.84
CA ILE A 65 -16.43 5.51 -7.12
C ILE A 65 -17.33 6.68 -7.53
N TYR A 66 -17.17 7.13 -8.76
CA TYR A 66 -17.93 8.22 -9.35
C TYR A 66 -18.90 7.70 -10.42
N ASP A 67 -19.93 8.49 -10.74
CA ASP A 67 -20.75 8.23 -11.93
C ASP A 67 -19.93 8.62 -13.17
N LEU A 68 -19.90 7.74 -14.19
CA LEU A 68 -19.18 7.96 -15.44
C LEU A 68 -19.58 9.27 -16.12
N THR A 69 -20.84 9.68 -15.99
CA THR A 69 -21.34 10.94 -16.58
C THR A 69 -20.75 12.17 -15.89
N ASP A 70 -20.43 12.08 -14.60
CA ASP A 70 -19.80 13.15 -13.84
C ASP A 70 -18.28 13.11 -13.98
N GLU A 71 -17.67 11.92 -14.05
CA GLU A 71 -16.24 11.74 -14.26
C GLU A 71 -15.78 12.32 -15.60
N ASN A 72 -16.56 12.12 -16.67
CA ASN A 72 -16.30 12.67 -18.00
C ASN A 72 -16.33 14.22 -18.07
N LYS A 73 -16.89 14.89 -17.05
CA LYS A 73 -16.88 16.36 -16.97
C LYS A 73 -15.55 16.91 -16.46
N LEU A 74 -14.76 16.08 -15.77
CA LEU A 74 -13.51 16.50 -15.16
C LEU A 74 -12.41 16.59 -16.21
N ASN A 75 -11.69 17.71 -16.20
CA ASN A 75 -10.45 17.81 -16.96
C ASN A 75 -9.30 17.07 -16.24
N SER A 76 -8.22 16.78 -16.97
CA SER A 76 -7.06 16.05 -16.42
C SER A 76 -6.46 16.72 -15.17
N PHE A 77 -6.49 18.06 -15.08
CA PHE A 77 -5.96 18.79 -13.93
C PHE A 77 -6.83 18.58 -12.67
N GLN A 78 -8.14 18.60 -12.81
CA GLN A 78 -9.08 18.32 -11.72
C GLN A 78 -8.95 16.87 -11.25
N GLN A 79 -8.81 15.91 -12.17
CA GLN A 79 -8.56 14.51 -11.83
C GLN A 79 -7.26 14.36 -11.02
N ILE A 80 -6.18 15.01 -11.43
CA ILE A 80 -4.91 15.00 -10.69
C ILE A 80 -5.08 15.60 -9.29
N ILE A 81 -5.82 16.70 -9.13
CA ILE A 81 -6.10 17.27 -7.81
C ILE A 81 -6.88 16.29 -6.94
N ILE A 82 -7.90 15.63 -7.49
CA ILE A 82 -8.68 14.62 -6.77
C ILE A 82 -7.77 13.50 -6.30
N LEU A 83 -6.90 12.97 -7.17
CA LEU A 83 -5.94 11.91 -6.82
C LEU A 83 -4.93 12.36 -5.75
N LEU A 84 -4.40 13.58 -5.85
CA LEU A 84 -3.49 14.10 -4.83
C LEU A 84 -4.16 14.39 -3.48
N ALA A 85 -5.49 14.60 -3.47
CA ALA A 85 -6.21 14.97 -2.26
C ALA A 85 -6.20 13.86 -1.20
N GLY A 86 -6.26 12.60 -1.61
CA GLY A 86 -6.17 11.46 -0.69
C GLY A 86 -4.85 11.48 0.08
N SER A 87 -3.72 11.49 -0.64
CA SER A 87 -2.39 11.60 -0.05
C SER A 87 -2.22 12.88 0.80
N THR A 88 -2.80 14.00 0.36
CA THR A 88 -2.75 15.27 1.10
C THR A 88 -3.46 15.17 2.45
N PHE A 89 -4.62 14.50 2.52
CA PHE A 89 -5.34 14.29 3.78
C PHE A 89 -4.55 13.42 4.77
N ASN A 90 -3.87 12.38 4.28
CA ASN A 90 -2.96 11.60 5.13
C ASN A 90 -1.79 12.46 5.62
N TYR A 91 -1.17 13.27 4.75
CA TYR A 91 -0.08 14.16 5.15
C TYR A 91 -0.52 15.16 6.24
N ILE A 92 -1.67 15.80 6.07
CA ILE A 92 -2.23 16.72 7.10
C ILE A 92 -2.47 15.98 8.41
N THR A 93 -3.04 14.77 8.35
CA THR A 93 -3.27 13.93 9.53
C THR A 93 -1.94 13.57 10.21
N ALA A 94 -0.90 13.28 9.43
CA ALA A 94 0.44 13.01 9.94
C ALA A 94 1.08 14.24 10.61
N VAL A 95 0.87 15.45 10.07
CA VAL A 95 1.32 16.71 10.72
C VAL A 95 0.63 16.91 12.06
N ILE A 96 -0.70 16.70 12.11
CA ILE A 96 -1.45 16.82 13.36
C ILE A 96 -0.97 15.76 14.37
N ALA A 97 -0.79 14.51 13.92
CA ALA A 97 -0.31 13.43 14.77
C ALA A 97 1.13 13.68 15.28
N SER A 98 2.04 14.21 14.45
CA SER A 98 3.40 14.54 14.88
C SER A 98 3.40 15.68 15.89
N THR A 99 2.61 16.73 15.67
CA THR A 99 2.43 17.84 16.61
C THR A 99 1.96 17.35 17.98
N LEU A 100 0.95 16.48 18.02
CA LEU A 100 0.41 15.92 19.27
C LEU A 100 1.37 14.93 19.92
N TYR A 101 2.04 14.09 19.12
CA TYR A 101 2.97 13.07 19.63
C TYR A 101 4.19 13.69 20.32
N TYR A 102 4.81 14.70 19.68
CA TYR A 102 5.98 15.39 20.22
C TYR A 102 5.63 16.56 21.15
N GLN A 103 4.33 16.86 21.36
CA GLN A 103 3.85 17.96 22.19
C GLN A 103 4.47 19.31 21.80
N THR A 104 4.50 19.60 20.50
CA THR A 104 5.07 20.83 19.93
C THR A 104 4.00 21.72 19.32
N ASN A 105 4.40 22.86 18.75
CA ASN A 105 3.50 23.68 17.92
C ASN A 105 3.39 23.09 16.50
N LEU A 106 2.37 23.50 15.74
CA LEU A 106 2.13 22.99 14.37
C LEU A 106 3.36 23.12 13.45
N ILE A 107 4.08 24.25 13.52
CA ILE A 107 5.26 24.51 12.71
C ILE A 107 6.40 23.54 13.02
N GLU A 108 6.64 23.25 14.31
CA GLU A 108 7.68 22.32 14.72
C GLU A 108 7.28 20.87 14.41
N GLY A 109 6.01 20.50 14.63
CA GLY A 109 5.50 19.18 14.22
C GLY A 109 5.63 18.94 12.71
N PHE A 110 5.38 19.96 11.89
CA PHE A 110 5.63 19.92 10.43
C PHE A 110 7.12 19.70 10.11
N LYS A 111 8.03 20.44 10.76
CA LYS A 111 9.48 20.26 10.55
C LYS A 111 9.92 18.84 10.94
N ILE A 112 9.49 18.36 12.10
CA ILE A 112 9.81 17.01 12.59
C ILE A 112 9.28 15.95 11.62
N LEU A 113 8.02 16.07 11.16
CA LEU A 113 7.44 15.14 10.19
C LEU A 113 8.29 15.05 8.92
N ASN A 114 8.68 16.19 8.34
CA ASN A 114 9.48 16.21 7.12
C ASN A 114 10.88 15.63 7.35
N GLN A 115 11.46 15.82 8.53
CA GLN A 115 12.72 15.16 8.91
C GLN A 115 12.55 13.64 9.09
N LEU A 116 11.43 13.17 9.63
CA LEU A 116 11.14 11.74 9.74
C LEU A 116 10.96 11.10 8.36
N ILE A 117 10.22 11.76 7.46
CA ILE A 117 10.03 11.32 6.08
C ILE A 117 11.37 11.24 5.36
N SER A 118 12.22 12.28 5.45
CA SER A 118 13.51 12.27 4.77
C SER A 118 14.44 11.17 5.30
N ARG A 119 14.49 10.96 6.62
CA ARG A 119 15.23 9.85 7.24
C ARG A 119 14.69 8.49 6.80
N PHE A 120 13.37 8.34 6.71
CA PHE A 120 12.74 7.11 6.24
C PHE A 120 13.11 6.81 4.78
N ILE A 121 13.05 7.81 3.90
CA ILE A 121 13.46 7.65 2.49
C ILE A 121 14.94 7.26 2.38
N ILE A 122 15.82 7.93 3.14
CA ILE A 122 17.25 7.59 3.18
C ILE A 122 17.43 6.14 3.67
N SER A 123 16.70 5.73 4.71
CA SER A 123 16.73 4.36 5.22
C SER A 123 16.26 3.33 4.18
N LEU A 124 15.22 3.62 3.40
CA LEU A 124 14.79 2.74 2.32
C LEU A 124 15.87 2.60 1.24
N THR A 125 16.55 3.70 0.90
CA THR A 125 17.65 3.64 -0.08
C THR A 125 18.87 2.86 0.44
N SER A 126 19.18 2.95 1.73
CA SER A 126 20.27 2.15 2.32
C SER A 126 19.90 0.67 2.41
N MET A 127 18.64 0.32 2.66
CA MET A 127 18.16 -1.07 2.67
C MET A 127 18.16 -1.76 1.29
N LEU A 128 18.23 -0.99 0.20
CA LEU A 128 18.43 -1.54 -1.14
C LEU A 128 19.89 -1.96 -1.41
N SER A 129 20.81 -1.75 -0.45
CA SER A 129 22.16 -2.31 -0.52
C SER A 129 22.08 -3.84 -0.41
N VAL A 130 22.74 -4.54 -1.33
CA VAL A 130 22.71 -6.02 -1.42
C VAL A 130 23.24 -6.68 -0.14
N HIS A 131 24.11 -5.98 0.60
CA HIS A 131 24.69 -6.45 1.84
C HIS A 131 23.66 -6.54 2.97
N ASP A 132 22.83 -5.51 3.14
CA ASP A 132 21.86 -5.41 4.25
C ASP A 132 20.53 -6.14 3.93
N PHE A 133 20.29 -6.42 2.65
CA PHE A 133 19.15 -7.22 2.21
C PHE A 133 19.24 -8.70 2.63
N LEU A 134 20.45 -9.27 2.66
CA LEU A 134 20.69 -10.68 2.96
C LEU A 134 20.77 -10.98 4.46
N ILE A 135 21.02 -9.96 5.29
CA ILE A 135 21.04 -10.04 6.75
C ILE A 135 20.08 -8.98 7.29
N PRO A 136 18.77 -9.27 7.33
CA PRO A 136 17.81 -8.30 7.86
C PRO A 136 18.07 -8.09 9.35
N ASP A 137 18.50 -6.88 9.74
CA ASP A 137 18.61 -6.50 11.14
C ASP A 137 17.23 -6.63 11.82
N THR A 138 17.18 -7.30 12.97
CA THR A 138 15.96 -7.48 13.79
C THR A 138 15.47 -6.19 14.46
N SER A 139 16.16 -5.07 14.20
CA SER A 139 15.95 -3.75 14.79
C SER A 139 14.54 -3.19 14.57
N PHE A 140 13.89 -3.52 13.45
CA PHE A 140 12.54 -3.03 13.17
C PHE A 140 11.46 -3.66 14.07
N THR A 141 11.56 -4.94 14.39
CA THR A 141 10.63 -5.62 15.30
C THR A 141 10.87 -5.22 16.75
N GLU A 142 12.13 -5.08 17.16
CA GLU A 142 12.48 -4.64 18.52
C GLU A 142 12.06 -3.18 18.77
N SER A 143 12.21 -2.29 17.80
CA SER A 143 11.81 -0.89 17.95
C SER A 143 10.29 -0.70 18.16
N ILE A 144 9.44 -1.48 17.48
CA ILE A 144 7.98 -1.41 17.71
C ILE A 144 7.61 -1.94 19.10
N GLU A 145 8.28 -2.99 19.57
CA GLU A 145 8.02 -3.59 20.88
C GLU A 145 8.49 -2.69 22.03
N ILE A 146 9.65 -2.04 21.90
CA ILE A 146 10.15 -1.02 22.84
C ILE A 146 9.17 0.17 22.89
N ILE A 147 8.74 0.69 21.74
CA ILE A 147 7.78 1.80 21.67
C ILE A 147 6.42 1.41 22.29
N ALA A 148 5.99 0.16 22.14
CA ALA A 148 4.73 -0.32 22.72
C ALA A 148 4.77 -0.47 24.25
N ASN A 149 5.94 -0.78 24.81
CA ASN A 149 6.09 -1.07 26.24
C ASN A 149 6.51 0.16 27.07
N GLU A 150 7.15 1.16 26.47
CA GLU A 150 7.63 2.36 27.18
C GLU A 150 6.67 3.56 27.13
N ASN A 151 5.67 3.54 26.23
CA ASN A 151 4.78 4.67 26.02
C ASN A 151 3.39 4.47 26.61
N THR A 152 2.74 5.59 26.96
CA THR A 152 1.32 5.57 27.30
C THR A 152 0.47 5.11 26.12
N LEU A 153 -0.72 4.53 26.37
CA LEU A 153 -1.65 4.11 25.31
C LEU A 153 -1.93 5.23 24.29
N GLN A 154 -2.03 6.48 24.76
CA GLN A 154 -2.25 7.66 23.93
C GLN A 154 -1.06 7.93 23.00
N GLN A 155 0.17 7.93 23.53
CA GLN A 155 1.38 8.12 22.72
C GLN A 155 1.55 6.99 21.70
N TYR A 156 1.28 5.74 22.08
CA TYR A 156 1.31 4.60 21.16
C TYR A 156 0.26 4.74 20.04
N ALA A 157 -0.97 5.18 20.35
CA ALA A 157 -1.99 5.45 19.35
C ALA A 157 -1.56 6.55 18.37
N LEU A 158 -1.04 7.66 18.88
CA LEU A 158 -0.53 8.77 18.06
C LEU A 158 0.64 8.35 17.17
N PHE A 159 1.54 7.51 17.69
CA PHE A 159 2.63 6.92 16.90
C PHE A 159 2.09 6.09 15.73
N ILE A 160 1.12 5.20 15.98
CA ILE A 160 0.53 4.40 14.89
C ILE A 160 -0.18 5.29 13.88
N ILE A 161 -0.95 6.30 14.32
CA ILE A 161 -1.63 7.24 13.41
C ILE A 161 -0.59 7.95 12.54
N LEU A 162 0.45 8.52 13.15
CA LEU A 162 1.55 9.17 12.46
C LEU A 162 2.19 8.23 11.43
N PHE A 163 2.58 7.04 11.87
CA PHE A 163 3.27 6.07 11.03
C PHE A 163 2.40 5.59 9.86
N MET A 164 1.15 5.19 10.10
CA MET A 164 0.22 4.74 9.06
C MET A 164 -0.06 5.83 8.03
N ASN A 165 -0.26 7.08 8.46
CA ASN A 165 -0.55 8.18 7.55
C ASN A 165 0.69 8.59 6.74
N VAL A 166 1.90 8.52 7.31
CA VAL A 166 3.15 8.69 6.54
C VAL A 166 3.28 7.59 5.49
N LEU A 167 3.03 6.33 5.85
CA LEU A 167 3.09 5.23 4.88
C LEU A 167 2.08 5.40 3.75
N LEU A 168 0.82 5.69 4.06
CA LEU A 168 -0.21 5.91 3.04
C LEU A 168 0.11 7.11 2.14
N PHE A 169 0.62 8.21 2.73
CA PHE A 169 1.09 9.37 1.96
C PHE A 169 2.23 8.99 1.00
N LEU A 170 3.25 8.30 1.48
CA LEU A 170 4.42 7.97 0.65
C LEU A 170 4.09 6.94 -0.43
N PHE A 171 3.42 5.84 -0.08
CA PHE A 171 3.09 4.78 -1.04
C PHE A 171 2.15 5.27 -2.14
N ASN A 172 1.15 6.09 -1.80
CA ASN A 172 0.23 6.61 -2.80
C ASN A 172 0.86 7.64 -3.75
N LEU A 173 2.03 8.19 -3.45
CA LEU A 173 2.79 9.03 -4.38
C LEU A 173 3.73 8.25 -5.30
N ILE A 174 3.93 6.95 -5.07
CA ILE A 174 4.80 6.14 -5.92
C ILE A 174 4.13 5.96 -7.30
N PRO A 175 4.88 6.14 -8.42
CA PRO A 175 4.35 6.02 -9.78
C PRO A 175 4.16 4.56 -10.21
N ILE A 176 3.38 3.80 -9.45
CA ILE A 176 3.01 2.40 -9.71
C ILE A 176 1.50 2.34 -9.92
N PRO A 177 0.98 1.63 -10.95
CA PRO A 177 -0.42 1.75 -11.34
C PRO A 177 -1.48 1.38 -10.28
N PHE A 178 -1.11 0.65 -9.21
CA PHE A 178 -2.02 0.38 -8.08
C PHE A 178 -2.29 1.61 -7.19
N PHE A 179 -1.35 2.55 -7.15
CA PHE A 179 -1.38 3.74 -6.29
C PHE A 179 -1.83 4.98 -7.06
N ASP A 180 -2.29 6.02 -6.35
CA ASP A 180 -2.73 7.29 -6.96
C ASP A 180 -1.67 7.91 -7.87
N GLY A 181 -0.41 7.87 -7.46
CA GLY A 181 0.73 8.38 -8.23
C GLY A 181 0.86 7.70 -9.60
N GLY A 182 0.57 6.40 -9.69
CA GLY A 182 0.54 5.69 -10.98
C GLY A 182 -0.63 6.09 -11.86
N GLN A 183 -1.78 6.44 -11.27
CA GLN A 183 -2.92 6.97 -12.01
C GLN A 183 -2.63 8.39 -12.53
N ILE A 184 -1.99 9.24 -11.71
CA ILE A 184 -1.51 10.56 -12.14
C ILE A 184 -0.54 10.43 -13.32
N VAL A 185 0.43 9.53 -13.22
CA VAL A 185 1.38 9.25 -14.31
C VAL A 185 0.65 8.77 -15.56
N SER A 186 -0.37 7.93 -15.42
CA SER A 186 -1.19 7.46 -16.56
C SER A 186 -1.93 8.61 -17.25
N ILE A 187 -2.58 9.49 -16.48
CA ILE A 187 -3.28 10.67 -17.02
C ILE A 187 -2.33 11.58 -17.82
N LEU A 188 -1.07 11.72 -17.37
CA LEU A 188 -0.07 12.55 -18.03
C LEU A 188 0.60 11.88 -19.22
N LEU A 189 0.95 10.59 -19.11
CA LEU A 189 1.75 9.88 -20.12
C LEU A 189 0.90 9.20 -21.19
N ASP A 190 -0.26 8.64 -20.87
CA ASP A 190 -1.05 7.86 -21.84
C ASP A 190 -1.43 8.69 -23.08
N PRO A 191 -1.93 9.95 -22.95
CA PRO A 191 -2.25 10.77 -24.13
C PRO A 191 -1.04 11.02 -25.02
N PHE A 192 0.14 11.18 -24.42
CA PHE A 192 1.41 11.34 -25.14
C PHE A 192 1.77 10.05 -25.87
N LEU A 193 1.76 8.90 -25.18
CA LEU A 193 2.10 7.61 -25.76
C LEU A 193 1.17 7.21 -26.92
N ILE A 194 -0.14 7.46 -26.77
CA ILE A 194 -1.13 7.22 -27.84
C ILE A 194 -0.82 8.10 -29.06
N LYS A 195 -0.44 9.36 -28.85
CA LYS A 195 -0.03 10.27 -29.93
C LYS A 195 1.23 9.78 -30.67
N PHE A 196 2.10 9.03 -30.01
CA PHE A 196 3.27 8.38 -30.61
C PHE A 196 2.94 7.07 -31.35
N GLY A 197 1.66 6.71 -31.48
CA GLY A 197 1.21 5.55 -32.24
C GLY A 197 1.10 4.26 -31.42
N LEU A 198 1.17 4.33 -30.09
CA LEU A 198 0.91 3.18 -29.22
C LEU A 198 -0.60 2.95 -29.11
N HIS A 199 -1.03 1.73 -29.38
CA HIS A 199 -2.43 1.34 -29.19
C HIS A 199 -2.77 1.23 -27.69
N VAL A 200 -3.98 1.65 -27.33
CA VAL A 200 -4.50 1.64 -25.94
C VAL A 200 -4.39 0.25 -25.32
N GLU A 201 -4.72 -0.80 -26.07
CA GLU A 201 -4.62 -2.20 -25.61
C GLU A 201 -3.20 -2.59 -25.18
N LEU A 202 -2.18 -2.13 -25.91
CA LEU A 202 -0.78 -2.42 -25.59
C LEU A 202 -0.36 -1.71 -24.29
N LEU A 203 -0.84 -0.49 -24.06
CA LEU A 203 -0.59 0.24 -22.82
C LEU A 203 -1.21 -0.47 -21.61
N GLU A 204 -2.46 -0.94 -21.73
CA GLU A 204 -3.11 -1.72 -20.68
C GLU A 204 -2.38 -3.04 -20.40
N GLN A 205 -1.92 -3.74 -21.43
CA GLN A 205 -1.11 -4.94 -21.29
C GLN A 205 0.22 -4.67 -20.56
N ILE A 206 0.93 -3.59 -20.91
CA ILE A 206 2.16 -3.22 -20.23
C ILE A 206 1.89 -2.93 -18.75
N LYS A 207 0.86 -2.13 -18.43
CA LYS A 207 0.51 -1.78 -17.05
C LYS A 207 0.15 -3.01 -16.23
N THR A 208 -0.63 -3.93 -16.79
CA THR A 208 -1.00 -5.19 -16.12
C THR A 208 0.20 -6.07 -15.85
N ILE A 209 1.14 -6.19 -16.80
CA ILE A 209 2.40 -6.93 -16.62
C ILE A 209 3.24 -6.29 -15.50
N ILE A 210 3.41 -4.97 -15.52
CA ILE A 210 4.15 -4.23 -14.48
C ILE A 210 3.52 -4.46 -13.11
N ASN A 211 2.19 -4.37 -13.01
CA ASN A 211 1.47 -4.63 -11.76
C ASN A 211 1.68 -6.05 -11.24
N GLN A 212 1.61 -7.06 -12.12
CA GLN A 212 1.85 -8.45 -11.74
C GLN A 212 3.31 -8.65 -11.29
N ALA A 213 4.28 -8.11 -12.02
CA ALA A 213 5.69 -8.20 -11.68
C ALA A 213 5.99 -7.59 -10.31
N ILE A 214 5.46 -6.39 -10.03
CA ILE A 214 5.60 -5.74 -8.72
C ILE A 214 4.91 -6.55 -7.64
N GLY A 215 3.69 -7.05 -7.89
CA GLY A 215 2.98 -7.91 -6.95
C GLY A 215 3.78 -9.16 -6.57
N TYR A 216 4.33 -9.86 -7.56
CA TYR A 216 5.20 -11.01 -7.33
C TYR A 216 6.49 -10.63 -6.59
N PHE A 217 7.08 -9.48 -6.92
CA PHE A 217 8.27 -8.99 -6.24
C PHE A 217 7.99 -8.67 -4.76
N LEU A 218 6.89 -7.98 -4.44
CA LEU A 218 6.49 -7.71 -3.06
C LEU A 218 6.20 -8.99 -2.28
N VAL A 219 5.51 -9.96 -2.88
CA VAL A 219 5.29 -11.27 -2.25
C VAL A 219 6.62 -11.97 -2.01
N PHE A 220 7.54 -11.95 -2.97
CA PHE A 220 8.89 -12.50 -2.81
C PHE A 220 9.63 -11.83 -1.64
N LEU A 221 9.57 -10.50 -1.52
CA LEU A 221 10.17 -9.75 -0.40
C LEU A 221 9.58 -10.15 0.96
N ILE A 222 8.28 -10.39 1.07
CA ILE A 222 7.62 -10.78 2.32
C ILE A 222 7.93 -12.25 2.66
N VAL A 223 7.91 -13.12 1.67
CA VAL A 223 8.04 -14.57 1.86
C VAL A 223 9.50 -14.98 2.12
N THR A 224 10.47 -14.31 1.49
CA THR A 224 11.88 -14.71 1.59
C THR A 224 12.42 -14.69 3.02
N PRO A 225 12.26 -13.62 3.83
CA PRO A 225 12.72 -13.62 5.23
C PRO A 225 12.03 -14.69 6.07
N PHE A 226 10.74 -14.95 5.84
CA PHE A 226 10.00 -16.00 6.52
C PHE A 226 10.54 -17.39 6.16
N LEU A 227 10.75 -17.66 4.88
CA LEU A 227 11.35 -18.91 4.40
C LEU A 227 12.78 -19.10 4.93
N THR A 228 13.60 -18.05 4.93
CA THR A 228 14.97 -18.10 5.44
C THR A 228 14.99 -18.41 6.93
N ARG A 229 14.17 -17.72 7.74
CA ARG A 229 14.07 -17.98 9.19
C ARG A 229 13.52 -19.37 9.48
N TRP A 230 12.52 -19.81 8.72
CA TRP A 230 11.97 -21.15 8.82
C TRP A 230 13.01 -22.23 8.46
N TYR A 231 13.76 -22.03 7.37
CA TYR A 231 14.85 -22.91 6.95
C TYR A 231 15.95 -23.01 8.01
N GLN A 232 16.39 -21.87 8.58
CA GLN A 232 17.38 -21.85 9.66
C GLN A 232 16.90 -22.62 10.90
N ASN A 233 15.66 -22.40 11.34
CA ASN A 233 15.07 -23.13 12.46
C ASN A 233 15.01 -24.65 12.21
N MET A 234 14.71 -25.06 10.98
CA MET A 234 14.66 -26.48 10.60
C MET A 234 16.05 -27.11 10.46
N MET A 235 17.07 -26.36 10.03
CA MET A 235 18.46 -26.83 9.96
C MET A 235 19.11 -26.98 11.33
N LEU A 236 18.68 -26.17 12.31
CA LEU A 236 19.13 -26.26 13.70
C LEU A 236 18.44 -27.38 14.49
N SER A 237 17.30 -27.93 14.02
CA SER A 237 16.63 -29.06 14.67
C SER A 237 17.15 -30.40 14.14
N SER A 238 17.86 -31.16 14.97
CA SER A 238 18.38 -32.51 14.70
C SER A 238 17.31 -33.62 14.82
N ASN A 239 16.05 -33.34 14.46
CA ASN A 239 14.93 -34.26 14.64
C ASN A 239 14.60 -35.01 13.33
N PRO A 240 14.53 -36.35 13.29
CA PRO A 240 14.27 -37.10 12.05
C PRO A 240 12.91 -36.78 11.41
N LYS A 241 11.91 -36.33 12.18
CA LYS A 241 10.60 -35.91 11.65
C LYS A 241 10.67 -34.57 10.89
N SER A 242 11.56 -33.66 11.28
CA SER A 242 11.75 -32.38 10.57
C SER A 242 12.47 -32.60 9.23
N GLU A 243 13.36 -33.60 9.11
CA GLU A 243 14.01 -33.95 7.84
C GLU A 243 13.01 -34.43 6.77
N LEU A 244 12.09 -35.34 7.13
CA LEU A 244 11.08 -35.83 6.19
C LEU A 244 10.13 -34.71 5.73
N LEU A 245 9.80 -33.78 6.63
CA LEU A 245 8.99 -32.61 6.31
C LEU A 245 9.72 -31.62 5.36
N LYS A 246 11.04 -31.45 5.50
CA LYS A 246 11.87 -30.64 4.58
C LYS A 246 11.74 -31.15 3.15
N TRP A 247 11.94 -32.46 2.94
CA TRP A 247 11.89 -33.05 1.61
C TRP A 247 10.49 -32.98 0.98
N ILE A 248 9.43 -33.19 1.77
CA ILE A 248 8.04 -33.05 1.28
C ILE A 248 7.76 -31.61 0.81
N LEU A 249 8.21 -30.60 1.57
CA LEU A 249 7.97 -29.20 1.23
C LEU A 249 8.80 -28.72 0.04
N ILE A 250 10.05 -29.17 -0.09
CA ILE A 250 10.86 -28.93 -1.30
C ILE A 250 10.17 -29.53 -2.53
N LEU A 251 9.63 -30.75 -2.41
CA LEU A 251 8.93 -31.41 -3.50
C LEU A 251 7.64 -30.67 -3.89
N LEU A 252 6.85 -30.22 -2.90
CA LEU A 252 5.66 -29.39 -3.13
C LEU A 252 6.01 -28.04 -3.76
N GLY A 253 7.06 -27.37 -3.28
CA GLY A 253 7.57 -26.11 -3.83
C GLY A 253 8.00 -26.27 -5.29
N ALA A 254 8.72 -27.34 -5.63
CA ALA A 254 9.11 -27.66 -7.01
C ALA A 254 7.90 -27.94 -7.91
N ILE A 255 6.87 -28.63 -7.40
CA ILE A 255 5.62 -28.88 -8.13
C ILE A 255 4.87 -27.57 -8.41
N LEU A 256 4.78 -26.68 -7.42
CA LEU A 256 4.13 -25.38 -7.56
C LEU A 256 4.88 -24.47 -8.54
N LEU A 257 6.21 -24.40 -8.45
CA LEU A 257 7.05 -23.66 -9.39
C LEU A 257 6.87 -24.19 -10.82
N LYS A 258 6.89 -25.51 -11.01
CA LYS A 258 6.63 -26.13 -12.32
C LYS A 258 5.24 -25.77 -12.85
N ARG A 259 4.22 -25.71 -11.99
CA ARG A 259 2.86 -25.33 -12.38
C ARG A 259 2.79 -23.86 -12.80
N ILE A 260 3.41 -22.96 -12.05
CA ILE A 260 3.51 -21.53 -12.39
C ILE A 260 4.23 -21.34 -13.73
N PHE A 261 5.36 -22.03 -13.92
CA PHE A 261 6.13 -21.97 -15.16
C PHE A 261 5.33 -22.47 -16.37
N ASN A 262 4.58 -23.56 -16.21
CA ASN A 262 3.70 -24.08 -17.24
C ASN A 262 2.58 -23.09 -17.60
N THR A 263 1.94 -22.45 -16.61
CA THR A 263 0.90 -21.45 -16.86
C THR A 263 1.44 -20.22 -17.57
N LEU A 264 2.62 -19.71 -17.16
CA LEU A 264 3.32 -18.62 -17.83
C LEU A 264 3.70 -18.99 -19.27
N SER A 265 4.20 -20.21 -19.50
CA SER A 265 4.54 -20.69 -20.83
C SER A 265 3.33 -20.78 -21.75
N HIS A 266 2.15 -21.07 -21.19
CA HIS A 266 0.90 -21.18 -21.93
C HIS A 266 0.32 -19.81 -22.31
N LEU A 267 0.43 -18.82 -21.41
CA LEU A 267 0.08 -17.42 -21.67
C LEU A 267 0.97 -16.79 -22.75
N ILE A 268 2.28 -17.08 -22.71
CA ILE A 268 3.24 -16.61 -23.72
C ILE A 268 2.97 -17.27 -25.09
N ARG A 269 2.51 -18.54 -25.11
CA ARG A 269 2.15 -19.24 -26.34
C ARG A 269 0.78 -18.83 -26.89
N SER A 270 -0.18 -18.43 -26.05
CA SER A 270 -1.52 -18.02 -26.51
C SER A 270 -1.56 -16.60 -27.09
N ASN A 271 -0.63 -15.72 -26.71
CA ASN A 271 -0.51 -14.35 -27.25
C ASN A 271 0.30 -14.26 -28.57
N LYS A 272 0.47 -15.38 -29.28
CA LYS A 272 1.19 -15.46 -30.57
C LYS A 272 0.26 -15.63 -31.79
N ILE A 273 -1.02 -15.28 -31.67
CA ILE A 273 -2.02 -15.30 -32.75
C ILE A 273 -2.60 -13.89 -32.91
#